data_AF-A0A1D2JMM4-F1
#
_entry.id   AF-A0A1D2JMM4-F1
#
_cell.length_a   1.000
_cell.length_b   1.000
_cell.length_c   1.000
_cell.angle_alpha   90.00
_cell.angle_beta   90.00
_cell.angle_gamma   90.00
#
_symmetry.space_group_name_H-M   'P 1'
#
loop_
_entity.id
_entity.type
_entity.pdbx_description
1 polymer ?
#
loop_
_entity_poly.entity_id
_entity_poly.type
_entity_poly.pdbx_seq_one_letter_code
_entity_poly.pdbx_strand_id
1 'polypeptide(L)'
;MLNSILPFTPEAAEKVSGYCIEHTNGVPKMMEEVWEYTAKSFKEADKMSSPLQGSWMIFLAQDRKAKRILDIGTFSGYSALAWYEGTRETHAEIITLEVSPEMIAVARGVFDKYNVNDRITLIEGPAAESLEKLTGSFDLIFVDANKDGYEGYVNTILDRNLLSQDGLIMCDNVFARGMTISTSSNPILAGSSRSYWTECGKALRQFNAAVNQDPRIDVVMLPVFDGVSLIKLKNQTAEPEANGRNTTASNGTNPI
;
A
#
# COMPACT_ATOMS: atom_id res chain seq x y z
N MET A 1 28.27 1.59 -12.40
CA MET A 1 27.48 1.17 -11.22
C MET A 1 26.35 0.28 -11.71
N LEU A 2 26.05 -0.81 -11.00
CA LEU A 2 24.92 -1.67 -11.31
C LEU A 2 23.63 -0.95 -10.87
N ASN A 3 22.66 -0.77 -11.77
CA ASN A 3 21.35 -0.21 -11.44
C ASN A 3 20.42 -1.33 -10.96
N SER A 4 19.46 -1.02 -10.09
CA SER A 4 18.50 -1.99 -9.55
C SER A 4 17.25 -2.21 -10.42
N ILE A 5 17.18 -1.59 -11.61
CA ILE A 5 16.05 -1.67 -12.54
C ILE A 5 16.54 -2.12 -13.90
N LEU A 6 15.94 -3.18 -14.44
CA LEU A 6 16.25 -3.68 -15.78
C LEU A 6 15.59 -2.78 -16.84
N PRO A 7 16.33 -2.32 -17.87
CA PRO A 7 15.79 -1.46 -18.90
C PRO A 7 15.06 -2.30 -19.97
N PHE A 8 13.74 -2.38 -19.89
CA PHE A 8 12.93 -3.04 -20.90
C PHE A 8 12.29 -2.02 -21.86
N THR A 9 12.22 -2.36 -23.15
CA THR A 9 11.26 -1.72 -24.07
C THR A 9 9.83 -2.06 -23.65
N PRO A 10 8.80 -1.32 -24.08
CA PRO A 10 7.41 -1.66 -23.75
C PRO A 10 7.02 -3.10 -24.11
N GLU A 11 7.40 -3.56 -25.31
CA GLU A 11 7.15 -4.93 -25.76
C GLU A 11 7.88 -5.97 -24.87
N ALA A 12 9.13 -5.71 -24.49
CA ALA A 12 9.86 -6.59 -23.60
C ALA A 12 9.25 -6.60 -22.19
N ALA A 13 8.78 -5.46 -21.68
CA ALA A 13 8.12 -5.36 -20.39
C ALA A 13 6.81 -6.16 -20.35
N GLU A 14 6.03 -6.14 -21.44
CA GLU A 14 4.82 -6.96 -21.58
C GLU A 14 5.16 -8.46 -21.56
N LYS A 15 6.17 -8.89 -22.32
CA LYS A 15 6.67 -10.29 -22.31
C LYS A 15 7.14 -10.73 -20.93
N VAL A 16 7.89 -9.87 -20.23
CA VAL A 16 8.34 -10.15 -18.85
C VAL A 16 7.14 -10.25 -17.90
N SER A 17 6.16 -9.36 -18.02
CA SER A 17 4.94 -9.41 -17.21
C SER A 17 4.15 -10.70 -17.46
N GLY A 18 4.00 -11.11 -18.72
CA GLY A 18 3.39 -12.39 -19.09
C GLY A 18 4.14 -13.59 -18.52
N TYR A 19 5.47 -13.59 -18.61
CA TYR A 19 6.32 -14.63 -18.01
C TYR A 19 6.12 -14.72 -16.48
N CYS A 20 6.08 -13.58 -15.79
CA CYS A 20 5.82 -13.54 -14.34
C CYS A 20 4.43 -14.10 -14.00
N ILE A 21 3.39 -13.77 -14.78
CA ILE A 21 2.04 -14.29 -14.57
C ILE A 21 2.00 -15.81 -14.76
N GLU A 22 2.63 -16.33 -15.82
CA GLU A 22 2.69 -17.78 -16.11
C GLU A 22 3.43 -18.56 -15.02
N HIS A 23 4.41 -17.95 -14.36
CA HIS A 23 5.26 -18.58 -13.35
C HIS A 23 4.90 -18.16 -11.90
N THR A 24 3.69 -17.63 -11.69
CA THR A 24 3.14 -17.29 -10.38
C THR A 24 1.86 -18.07 -10.15
N ASN A 25 1.58 -18.48 -8.91
CA ASN A 25 0.27 -19.02 -8.56
C ASN A 25 -0.79 -17.96 -8.83
N GLY A 26 -1.67 -18.23 -9.79
CA GLY A 26 -2.70 -17.28 -10.23
C GLY A 26 -3.73 -16.94 -9.14
N VAL A 27 -4.53 -15.92 -9.43
CA VAL A 27 -5.67 -15.55 -8.59
C VAL A 27 -6.83 -16.54 -8.79
N PRO A 28 -7.74 -16.70 -7.82
CA PRO A 28 -8.90 -17.57 -7.99
C PRO A 28 -9.85 -17.03 -9.05
N LYS A 29 -10.68 -17.92 -9.60
CA LYS A 29 -11.68 -17.61 -10.63
C LYS A 29 -12.57 -16.40 -10.30
N MET A 30 -12.94 -16.21 -9.03
CA MET A 30 -13.76 -15.05 -8.61
C MET A 30 -13.07 -13.72 -8.95
N MET A 31 -11.75 -13.66 -8.77
CA MET A 31 -10.97 -12.46 -9.06
C MET A 31 -10.74 -12.30 -10.57
N GLU A 32 -10.54 -13.39 -11.31
CA GLU A 32 -10.48 -13.36 -12.78
C GLU A 32 -11.77 -12.77 -13.38
N GLU A 33 -12.93 -13.25 -12.89
CA GLU A 33 -14.24 -12.76 -13.33
C GLU A 33 -14.44 -11.27 -13.02
N VAL A 34 -14.05 -10.81 -11.82
CA VAL A 34 -14.14 -9.39 -11.43
C VAL A 34 -13.18 -8.54 -12.26
N TRP A 35 -11.97 -9.04 -12.51
CA TRP A 35 -10.98 -8.34 -13.32
C TRP A 35 -11.50 -8.14 -14.75
N GLU A 36 -11.98 -9.21 -15.38
CA GLU A 36 -12.55 -9.14 -16.71
C GLU A 36 -13.79 -8.26 -16.79
N TYR A 37 -14.70 -8.39 -15.82
CA TYR A 37 -15.90 -7.57 -15.73
C TYR A 37 -15.52 -6.08 -15.65
N THR A 38 -14.61 -5.74 -14.73
CA THR A 38 -14.16 -4.36 -14.54
C THR A 38 -13.52 -3.80 -15.82
N ALA A 39 -12.62 -4.57 -16.44
CA ALA A 39 -11.95 -4.19 -17.68
C ALA A 39 -12.91 -3.94 -18.86
N LYS A 40 -14.03 -4.66 -18.91
CA LYS A 40 -15.05 -4.53 -19.97
C LYS A 40 -16.07 -3.43 -19.67
N SER A 41 -16.33 -3.13 -18.39
CA SER A 41 -17.45 -2.29 -17.98
C SER A 41 -17.08 -0.83 -17.70
N PHE A 42 -15.84 -0.52 -17.34
CA PHE A 42 -15.45 0.83 -16.92
C PHE A 42 -14.35 1.41 -17.81
N LYS A 43 -14.47 2.69 -18.18
CA LYS A 43 -13.43 3.37 -18.98
C LYS A 43 -12.16 3.60 -18.17
N GLU A 44 -12.32 3.78 -16.86
CA GLU A 44 -11.28 3.98 -15.86
C GLU A 44 -10.77 2.66 -15.26
N ALA A 45 -10.93 1.54 -15.96
CA ALA A 45 -10.48 0.22 -15.49
C ALA A 45 -8.95 0.13 -15.32
N ASP A 46 -8.19 1.08 -15.88
CA ASP A 46 -6.75 1.22 -15.68
C ASP A 46 -6.37 1.60 -14.23
N LYS A 47 -7.35 1.96 -13.40
CA LYS A 47 -7.21 2.10 -11.94
C LYS A 47 -7.15 0.76 -11.20
N MET A 48 -7.65 -0.32 -11.79
CA MET A 48 -7.65 -1.63 -11.13
C MET A 48 -6.24 -2.25 -11.18
N SER A 49 -5.83 -2.85 -10.06
CA SER A 49 -4.62 -3.67 -9.99
C SER A 49 -4.60 -4.81 -11.02
N SER A 50 -3.41 -5.19 -11.46
CA SER A 50 -3.19 -6.31 -12.40
C SER A 50 -3.36 -7.69 -11.75
N PRO A 51 -3.52 -8.78 -12.53
CA PRO A 51 -3.55 -10.14 -11.99
C PRO A 51 -2.30 -10.52 -11.20
N LEU A 52 -1.12 -10.09 -11.66
CA LEU A 52 0.13 -10.32 -10.94
C LEU A 52 0.17 -9.60 -9.58
N GLN A 53 -0.38 -8.37 -9.51
CA GLN A 53 -0.57 -7.67 -8.23
C GLN A 53 -1.59 -8.41 -7.35
N GLY A 54 -2.66 -8.97 -7.91
CA GLY A 54 -3.60 -9.83 -7.19
C GLY A 54 -2.91 -11.01 -6.51
N SER A 55 -2.09 -11.77 -7.24
CA SER A 55 -1.30 -12.87 -6.68
C SER A 55 -0.31 -12.40 -5.61
N TRP A 56 0.33 -11.25 -5.82
CA TRP A 56 1.24 -10.64 -4.85
C TRP A 56 0.54 -10.26 -3.55
N MET A 57 -0.66 -9.67 -3.62
CA MET A 57 -1.48 -9.33 -2.46
C MET A 57 -1.89 -10.59 -1.67
N ILE A 58 -2.37 -11.63 -2.36
CA ILE A 58 -2.70 -12.93 -1.74
C ILE A 58 -1.49 -13.50 -1.01
N PHE A 59 -0.33 -13.56 -1.69
CA PHE A 59 0.90 -14.09 -1.13
C PHE A 59 1.32 -13.35 0.13
N LEU A 60 1.32 -12.01 0.11
CA LEU A 60 1.72 -11.21 1.27
C LEU A 60 0.75 -11.36 2.44
N ALA A 61 -0.55 -11.42 2.19
CA ALA A 61 -1.54 -11.62 3.24
C ALA A 61 -1.37 -12.97 3.95
N GLN A 62 -1.07 -14.03 3.18
CA GLN A 62 -0.77 -15.37 3.70
C GLN A 62 0.53 -15.39 4.51
N ASP A 63 1.61 -14.85 3.93
CA ASP A 63 2.95 -14.81 4.56
C ASP A 63 2.90 -14.07 5.91
N ARG A 64 2.25 -12.91 5.94
CA ARG A 64 2.14 -12.09 7.14
C ARG A 64 1.07 -12.56 8.13
N LYS A 65 0.19 -13.49 7.73
CA LYS A 65 -0.94 -13.97 8.54
C LYS A 65 -1.73 -12.83 9.17
N ALA A 66 -2.01 -11.79 8.36
CA ALA A 66 -2.70 -10.60 8.82
C ALA A 66 -4.08 -10.97 9.41
N LYS A 67 -4.47 -10.28 10.48
CA LYS A 67 -5.77 -10.47 11.17
C LYS A 67 -6.72 -9.31 10.94
N ARG A 68 -6.17 -8.12 10.67
CA ARG A 68 -6.93 -6.94 10.28
C ARG A 68 -6.23 -6.23 9.12
N ILE A 69 -6.97 -5.99 8.04
CA ILE A 69 -6.48 -5.33 6.84
C ILE A 69 -7.31 -4.08 6.59
N LEU A 70 -6.63 -2.96 6.30
CA LEU A 70 -7.25 -1.74 5.82
C LEU A 70 -6.88 -1.52 4.34
N ASP A 71 -7.87 -1.26 3.50
CA ASP A 71 -7.75 -1.09 2.06
C ASP A 71 -8.34 0.27 1.66
N ILE A 72 -7.50 1.26 1.36
CA ILE A 72 -7.92 2.64 1.09
C ILE A 72 -8.00 2.82 -0.44
N GLY A 73 -9.23 2.80 -0.96
CA GLY A 73 -9.52 2.79 -2.40
C GLY A 73 -10.04 1.43 -2.85
N THR A 74 -11.35 1.21 -2.75
CA THR A 74 -11.97 -0.08 -3.10
C THR A 74 -12.08 -0.30 -4.61
N PHE A 75 -12.43 0.75 -5.37
CA PHE A 75 -12.83 0.66 -6.77
C PHE A 75 -13.85 -0.47 -7.00
N SER A 76 -13.58 -1.46 -7.86
CA SER A 76 -14.49 -2.59 -8.10
C SER A 76 -14.40 -3.71 -7.05
N GLY A 77 -13.54 -3.57 -6.04
CA GLY A 77 -13.33 -4.54 -4.96
C GLY A 77 -12.25 -5.59 -5.23
N TYR A 78 -11.43 -5.42 -6.28
CA TYR A 78 -10.44 -6.41 -6.68
C TYR A 78 -9.34 -6.67 -5.61
N SER A 79 -8.76 -5.61 -5.04
CA SER A 79 -7.78 -5.70 -3.94
C SER A 79 -8.42 -6.31 -2.69
N ALA A 80 -9.60 -5.83 -2.30
CA ALA A 80 -10.37 -6.38 -1.18
C ALA A 80 -10.62 -7.90 -1.31
N LEU A 81 -10.92 -8.40 -2.51
CA LEU A 81 -11.04 -9.84 -2.77
C LEU A 81 -9.69 -10.58 -2.68
N ALA A 82 -8.60 -9.96 -3.12
CA ALA A 82 -7.25 -10.52 -2.94
C ALA A 82 -6.91 -10.69 -1.46
N TRP A 83 -7.22 -9.67 -0.65
CA TRP A 83 -7.06 -9.72 0.80
C TRP A 83 -7.94 -10.80 1.44
N TYR A 84 -9.19 -10.92 1.00
CA TYR A 84 -10.12 -11.95 1.47
C TYR A 84 -9.58 -13.35 1.21
N GLU A 85 -9.08 -13.59 0.01
CA GLU A 85 -8.52 -14.87 -0.39
C GLU A 85 -7.26 -15.20 0.40
N GLY A 86 -6.33 -14.24 0.52
CA GLY A 86 -5.07 -14.43 1.24
C GLY A 86 -5.22 -14.63 2.75
N THR A 87 -6.40 -14.33 3.31
CA THR A 87 -6.66 -14.41 4.77
C THR A 87 -7.73 -15.42 5.15
N ARG A 88 -8.05 -16.39 4.27
CA ARG A 88 -9.05 -17.44 4.59
C ARG A 88 -8.73 -18.20 5.88
N GLU A 89 -7.45 -18.49 6.13
CA GLU A 89 -7.02 -19.25 7.32
C GLU A 89 -7.14 -18.44 8.62
N THR A 90 -6.81 -17.15 8.58
CA THR A 90 -6.85 -16.27 9.75
C THR A 90 -8.22 -15.66 10.00
N HIS A 91 -9.12 -15.78 9.01
CA HIS A 91 -10.44 -15.16 9.02
C HIS A 91 -10.36 -13.66 9.30
N ALA A 92 -9.39 -12.98 8.65
CA ALA A 92 -9.09 -11.58 8.92
C ALA A 92 -10.27 -10.65 8.63
N GLU A 93 -10.45 -9.64 9.48
CA GLU A 93 -11.32 -8.50 9.20
C GLU A 93 -10.69 -7.63 8.10
N ILE A 94 -11.46 -7.26 7.08
CA ILE A 94 -11.00 -6.43 5.98
C ILE A 94 -11.92 -5.22 5.91
N ILE A 95 -11.37 -4.03 6.13
CA ILE A 95 -12.08 -2.77 5.99
C ILE A 95 -11.59 -2.11 4.71
N THR A 96 -12.51 -1.76 3.81
CA THR A 96 -12.19 -1.08 2.56
C THR A 96 -12.95 0.25 2.45
N LEU A 97 -12.30 1.30 1.95
CA LEU A 97 -12.82 2.66 1.89
C LEU A 97 -13.06 3.10 0.44
N GLU A 98 -14.26 3.59 0.13
CA GLU A 98 -14.60 4.11 -1.20
C GLU A 98 -15.48 5.35 -1.11
N VAL A 99 -15.23 6.32 -1.99
CA VAL A 99 -15.94 7.60 -2.03
C VAL A 99 -16.90 7.69 -3.21
N SER A 100 -16.60 7.01 -4.32
CA SER A 100 -17.42 7.06 -5.54
C SER A 100 -18.71 6.27 -5.35
N PRO A 101 -19.91 6.90 -5.41
CA PRO A 101 -21.18 6.19 -5.29
C PRO A 101 -21.37 5.08 -6.33
N GLU A 102 -20.84 5.30 -7.55
CA GLU A 102 -20.84 4.29 -8.61
C GLU A 102 -20.01 3.06 -8.20
N MET A 103 -18.78 3.29 -7.74
CA MET A 103 -17.89 2.19 -7.36
C MET A 103 -18.32 1.49 -6.07
N ILE A 104 -18.94 2.22 -5.13
CA ILE A 104 -19.60 1.64 -3.95
C ILE A 104 -20.66 0.62 -4.38
N ALA A 105 -21.53 0.99 -5.33
CA ALA A 105 -22.58 0.10 -5.80
C ALA A 105 -21.99 -1.14 -6.50
N VAL A 106 -20.93 -0.96 -7.28
CA VAL A 106 -20.21 -2.04 -7.96
C VAL A 106 -19.56 -2.98 -6.96
N ALA A 107 -18.75 -2.46 -6.04
CA ALA A 107 -18.05 -3.24 -5.03
C ALA A 107 -19.04 -4.01 -4.14
N ARG A 108 -20.14 -3.36 -3.71
CA ARG A 108 -21.21 -4.03 -2.96
C ARG A 108 -21.81 -5.20 -3.74
N GLY A 109 -22.15 -4.99 -5.01
CA GLY A 109 -22.66 -6.07 -5.87
C GLY A 109 -21.66 -7.22 -6.05
N VAL A 110 -20.36 -6.92 -6.15
CA VAL A 110 -19.29 -7.93 -6.18
C VAL A 110 -19.22 -8.71 -4.86
N PHE A 111 -19.22 -8.01 -3.72
CA PHE A 111 -19.12 -8.65 -2.41
C PHE A 111 -20.33 -9.52 -2.09
N ASP A 112 -21.53 -9.07 -2.46
CA ASP A 112 -22.77 -9.85 -2.36
C ASP A 112 -22.73 -11.08 -3.26
N LYS A 113 -22.30 -10.95 -4.52
CA LYS A 113 -22.19 -12.08 -5.47
C LYS A 113 -21.31 -13.21 -4.94
N TYR A 114 -20.19 -12.88 -4.30
CA TYR A 114 -19.23 -13.87 -3.79
C TYR A 114 -19.40 -14.21 -2.30
N ASN A 115 -20.42 -13.64 -1.64
CA ASN A 115 -20.73 -13.87 -0.22
C ASN A 115 -19.53 -13.63 0.72
N VAL A 116 -18.81 -12.53 0.52
CA VAL A 116 -17.59 -12.18 1.29
C VAL A 116 -17.82 -11.12 2.38
N ASN A 117 -19.07 -10.68 2.55
CA ASN A 117 -19.48 -9.70 3.56
C ASN A 117 -19.36 -10.24 5.01
N ASP A 118 -19.04 -11.53 5.19
CA ASP A 118 -18.71 -12.09 6.50
C ASP A 118 -17.45 -11.45 7.11
N ARG A 119 -16.56 -10.93 6.24
CA ARG A 119 -15.28 -10.34 6.66
C ARG A 119 -14.93 -9.01 6.01
N ILE A 120 -15.48 -8.72 4.83
CA ILE A 120 -15.25 -7.44 4.16
C ILE A 120 -16.31 -6.44 4.60
N THR A 121 -15.86 -5.31 5.17
CA THR A 121 -16.69 -4.15 5.48
C THR A 121 -16.31 -2.99 4.56
N LEU A 122 -17.25 -2.61 3.69
CA LEU A 122 -17.15 -1.41 2.85
C LEU A 122 -17.63 -0.18 3.64
N ILE A 123 -16.76 0.80 3.86
CA ILE A 123 -17.11 2.09 4.44
C ILE A 123 -17.22 3.13 3.32
N GLU A 124 -18.40 3.72 3.23
CA GLU A 124 -18.73 4.72 2.22
C GLU A 124 -18.37 6.13 2.69
N GLY A 125 -17.70 6.89 1.82
CA GLY A 125 -17.38 8.29 2.02
C GLY A 125 -15.89 8.62 1.89
N PRO A 126 -15.52 9.89 2.09
CA PRO A 126 -14.14 10.33 1.95
C PRO A 126 -13.20 9.57 2.89
N ALA A 127 -12.12 8.99 2.35
CA ALA A 127 -11.17 8.22 3.14
C ALA A 127 -10.58 9.02 4.32
N ALA A 128 -10.31 10.32 4.12
CA ALA A 128 -9.80 11.20 5.17
C ALA A 128 -10.74 11.25 6.40
N GLU A 129 -12.06 11.30 6.18
CA GLU A 129 -13.04 11.32 7.28
C GLU A 129 -13.30 9.93 7.85
N SER A 130 -13.28 8.90 7.00
CA SER A 130 -13.48 7.51 7.43
C SER A 130 -12.33 7.02 8.31
N LEU A 131 -11.09 7.38 7.96
CA LEU A 131 -9.90 7.06 8.75
C LEU A 131 -10.00 7.58 10.18
N GLU A 132 -10.56 8.77 10.40
CA GLU A 132 -10.74 9.37 11.75
C GLU A 132 -11.71 8.59 12.64
N LYS A 133 -12.55 7.73 12.06
CA LYS A 133 -13.57 6.94 12.78
C LYS A 133 -13.10 5.51 13.07
N LEU A 134 -12.02 5.05 12.42
CA LEU A 134 -11.50 3.70 12.64
C LEU A 134 -10.91 3.55 14.04
N THR A 135 -10.97 2.33 14.57
CA THR A 135 -10.46 1.96 15.89
C THR A 135 -9.61 0.70 15.83
N GLY A 136 -8.71 0.57 16.82
CA GLY A 136 -7.70 -0.48 16.86
C GLY A 136 -6.64 -0.30 15.76
N SER A 137 -5.76 -1.29 15.64
CA SER A 137 -4.67 -1.30 14.67
C SER A 137 -4.90 -2.35 13.56
N PHE A 138 -4.20 -2.19 12.45
CA PHE A 138 -4.20 -3.06 11.28
C PHE A 138 -2.79 -3.62 11.05
N ASP A 139 -2.73 -4.88 10.64
CA ASP A 139 -1.47 -5.59 10.35
C ASP A 139 -0.98 -5.32 8.93
N LEU A 140 -1.93 -5.04 8.03
CA LEU A 140 -1.67 -4.59 6.67
C LEU A 140 -2.56 -3.40 6.35
N ILE A 141 -1.97 -2.37 5.75
CA ILE A 141 -2.70 -1.21 5.23
C ILE A 141 -2.28 -1.00 3.77
N PHE A 142 -3.22 -1.07 2.84
CA PHE A 142 -3.01 -0.80 1.43
C PHE A 142 -3.56 0.58 1.08
N VAL A 143 -2.74 1.44 0.48
CA VAL A 143 -3.10 2.81 0.10
C VAL A 143 -3.09 2.90 -1.43
N ASP A 144 -4.28 2.91 -2.03
CA ASP A 144 -4.52 2.98 -3.47
C ASP A 144 -5.74 3.85 -3.85
N ALA A 145 -5.78 5.07 -3.33
CA ALA A 145 -6.83 6.05 -3.60
C ALA A 145 -6.31 7.25 -4.43
N ASN A 146 -6.83 8.44 -4.19
CA ASN A 146 -6.34 9.68 -4.79
C ASN A 146 -4.93 10.02 -4.27
N LYS A 147 -3.99 10.21 -5.20
CA LYS A 147 -2.55 10.27 -4.90
C LYS A 147 -2.13 11.51 -4.11
N ASP A 148 -2.89 12.59 -4.21
CA ASP A 148 -2.73 13.82 -3.42
C ASP A 148 -3.13 13.66 -1.94
N GLY A 149 -3.90 12.63 -1.61
CA GLY A 149 -4.29 12.32 -0.22
C GLY A 149 -3.27 11.49 0.55
N TYR A 150 -2.26 10.89 -0.10
CA TYR A 150 -1.41 9.87 0.49
C TYR A 150 -0.67 10.32 1.75
N GLU A 151 -0.12 11.53 1.73
CA GLU A 151 0.55 12.11 2.91
C GLU A 151 -0.42 12.27 4.09
N GLY A 152 -1.62 12.77 3.83
CA GLY A 152 -2.68 12.89 4.84
C GLY A 152 -3.08 11.53 5.40
N TYR A 153 -3.25 10.52 4.55
CA TYR A 153 -3.63 9.17 4.99
C TYR A 153 -2.56 8.54 5.88
N VAL A 154 -1.29 8.57 5.47
CA VAL A 154 -0.20 8.01 6.26
C VAL A 154 -0.04 8.78 7.58
N ASN A 155 -0.16 10.11 7.57
CA ASN A 155 -0.12 10.90 8.81
C ASN A 155 -1.25 10.49 9.77
N THR A 156 -2.51 10.43 9.30
CA THR A 156 -3.63 9.98 10.13
C THR A 156 -3.44 8.55 10.66
N ILE A 157 -2.92 7.63 9.82
CA ILE A 157 -2.63 6.25 10.24
C ILE A 157 -1.63 6.24 11.40
N LEU A 158 -0.55 7.03 11.32
CA LEU A 158 0.49 7.08 12.34
C LEU A 158 0.02 7.83 13.59
N ASP A 159 -0.60 8.99 13.43
CA ASP A 159 -1.08 9.84 14.55
C ASP A 159 -2.13 9.13 15.40
N ARG A 160 -2.98 8.32 14.75
CA ARG A 160 -4.04 7.56 15.42
C ARG A 160 -3.63 6.13 15.79
N ASN A 161 -2.37 5.75 15.60
CA ASN A 161 -1.85 4.41 15.87
C ASN A 161 -2.67 3.29 15.19
N LEU A 162 -3.12 3.54 13.95
CA LEU A 162 -3.86 2.56 13.17
C LEU A 162 -2.95 1.47 12.59
N LEU A 163 -1.62 1.68 12.55
CA LEU A 163 -0.67 0.64 12.17
C LEU A 163 -0.26 -0.18 13.40
N SER A 164 -0.33 -1.50 13.33
CA SER A 164 0.16 -2.36 14.43
C SER A 164 1.69 -2.34 14.52
N GLN A 165 2.26 -2.76 15.65
CA GLN A 165 3.71 -2.69 15.88
C GLN A 165 4.54 -3.42 14.81
N ASP A 166 4.05 -4.57 14.35
CA ASP A 166 4.64 -5.37 13.27
C ASP A 166 3.90 -5.19 11.93
N GLY A 167 3.05 -4.16 11.84
CA GLY A 167 2.23 -3.86 10.70
C GLY A 167 3.04 -3.29 9.53
N LEU A 168 2.45 -3.37 8.34
CA LEU A 168 3.04 -2.85 7.11
C LEU A 168 2.01 -2.00 6.35
N ILE A 169 2.39 -0.77 6.01
CA ILE A 169 1.66 0.04 5.03
C ILE A 169 2.32 -0.19 3.66
N MET A 170 1.51 -0.36 2.64
CA MET A 170 1.93 -0.45 1.24
C MET A 170 1.19 0.62 0.45
N CYS A 171 1.93 1.56 -0.12
CA CYS A 171 1.37 2.61 -0.96
C CYS A 171 1.66 2.30 -2.43
N ASP A 172 0.61 2.11 -3.24
CA ASP A 172 0.75 1.74 -4.64
C ASP A 172 0.85 2.96 -5.57
N ASN A 173 1.41 2.73 -6.75
CA ASN A 173 1.61 3.67 -7.85
C ASN A 173 2.44 4.91 -7.49
N VAL A 174 3.40 4.77 -6.57
CA VAL A 174 4.20 5.92 -6.10
C VAL A 174 5.12 6.50 -7.19
N PHE A 175 5.25 5.84 -8.35
CA PHE A 175 5.95 6.38 -9.52
C PHE A 175 5.07 7.17 -10.48
N ALA A 176 3.74 7.08 -10.39
CA ALA A 176 2.82 7.76 -11.31
C ALA A 176 3.19 7.55 -12.78
N ARG A 177 3.38 6.30 -13.20
CA ARG A 177 3.86 5.93 -14.55
C ARG A 177 5.21 6.56 -14.91
N GLY A 178 6.05 6.83 -13.92
CA GLY A 178 7.36 7.48 -14.02
C GLY A 178 7.36 8.99 -13.79
N MET A 179 6.19 9.65 -13.74
CA MET A 179 6.06 11.10 -13.60
C MET A 179 6.52 11.62 -12.24
N THR A 180 6.52 10.77 -11.20
CA THR A 180 7.10 11.11 -9.89
C THR A 180 8.61 11.32 -9.98
N ILE A 181 9.31 10.70 -10.94
CA ILE A 181 10.76 10.85 -11.11
C ILE A 181 11.06 12.05 -12.02
N SER A 182 10.44 12.08 -13.19
CA SER A 182 10.57 13.16 -14.19
C SER A 182 9.39 13.12 -15.17
N THR A 183 8.98 14.27 -15.68
CA THR A 183 7.97 14.37 -16.75
C THR A 183 8.42 13.73 -18.07
N SER A 184 9.73 13.50 -18.22
CA SER A 184 10.34 12.83 -19.38
C SER A 184 10.47 11.30 -19.22
N SER A 185 10.20 10.73 -18.04
CA SER A 185 10.45 9.31 -17.76
C SER A 185 9.57 8.35 -18.57
N ASN A 186 8.40 8.81 -19.00
CA ASN A 186 7.49 8.03 -19.84
C ASN A 186 7.04 8.87 -21.03
N PRO A 187 7.78 8.82 -22.15
CA PRO A 187 7.50 9.63 -23.33
C PRO A 187 6.21 9.21 -24.05
N ILE A 188 5.77 7.96 -23.88
CA ILE A 188 4.62 7.37 -24.59
C ILE A 188 3.28 7.84 -24.02
N LEU A 189 3.23 8.12 -22.71
CA LEU A 189 2.02 8.65 -22.06
C LEU A 189 1.56 9.94 -22.75
N ALA A 190 0.30 10.09 -23.14
CA ALA A 190 -0.14 11.25 -23.93
C ALA A 190 -1.48 11.81 -23.45
N GLY A 191 -1.88 12.96 -24.04
CA GLY A 191 -3.19 13.56 -23.82
C GLY A 191 -3.50 13.87 -22.34
N SER A 192 -4.77 13.71 -21.98
CA SER A 192 -5.27 13.94 -20.62
C SER A 192 -4.61 13.04 -19.57
N SER A 193 -4.25 11.80 -19.93
CA SER A 193 -3.53 10.88 -19.04
C SER A 193 -2.16 11.44 -18.65
N ARG A 194 -1.43 12.09 -19.59
CA ARG A 194 -0.16 12.75 -19.24
C ARG A 194 -0.36 13.86 -18.22
N SER A 195 -1.37 14.71 -18.41
CA SER A 195 -1.65 15.80 -17.46
C SER A 195 -2.02 15.26 -16.08
N TYR A 196 -2.90 14.26 -16.01
CA TYR A 196 -3.30 13.61 -14.77
C TYR A 196 -2.11 13.03 -14.01
N TRP A 197 -1.32 12.16 -14.65
CA TRP A 197 -0.17 11.52 -14.00
C TRP A 197 0.95 12.51 -13.67
N THR A 198 1.06 13.63 -14.39
CA THR A 198 2.01 14.70 -14.04
C THR A 198 1.64 15.35 -12.71
N GLU A 199 0.36 15.66 -12.47
CA GLU A 199 -0.08 16.20 -11.18
C GLU A 199 0.03 15.15 -10.06
N CYS A 200 -0.35 13.89 -10.32
CA CYS A 200 -0.11 12.80 -9.36
C CYS A 200 1.37 12.68 -9.01
N GLY A 201 2.27 12.75 -10.00
CA GLY A 201 3.71 12.67 -9.78
C GLY A 201 4.26 13.81 -8.93
N LYS A 202 3.70 15.02 -9.02
CA LYS A 202 4.07 16.14 -8.13
C LYS A 202 3.68 15.84 -6.69
N ALA A 203 2.44 15.42 -6.45
CA ALA A 203 1.95 15.08 -5.13
C ALA A 203 2.72 13.91 -4.52
N LEU A 204 2.95 12.84 -5.30
CA LEU A 204 3.70 11.67 -4.85
C LEU A 204 5.18 11.98 -4.58
N ARG A 205 5.77 12.96 -5.26
CA ARG A 205 7.12 13.43 -4.94
C ARG A 205 7.16 14.10 -3.56
N GLN A 206 6.15 14.90 -3.22
CA GLN A 206 6.02 15.52 -1.90
C GLN A 206 5.82 14.44 -0.83
N PHE A 207 4.87 13.53 -1.05
CA PHE A 207 4.61 12.38 -0.19
C PHE A 207 5.87 11.54 0.06
N ASN A 208 6.58 11.11 -0.99
CA ASN A 208 7.79 10.29 -0.87
C ASN A 208 8.90 10.99 -0.09
N ALA A 209 9.02 12.33 -0.23
CA ALA A 209 9.96 13.11 0.58
C ALA A 209 9.52 13.18 2.04
N ALA A 210 8.22 13.40 2.31
CA ALA A 210 7.67 13.49 3.65
C ALA A 210 7.86 12.20 4.45
N VAL A 211 7.46 11.03 3.91
CA VAL A 211 7.58 9.75 4.62
C VAL A 211 9.03 9.34 4.87
N ASN A 212 9.96 9.74 3.99
CA ASN A 212 11.38 9.47 4.17
C ASN A 212 12.03 10.34 5.27
N GLN A 213 11.40 11.46 5.65
CA GLN A 213 11.86 12.35 6.73
C GLN A 213 11.14 12.11 8.06
N ASP A 214 10.09 11.27 8.07
CA ASP A 214 9.34 11.00 9.30
C ASP A 214 10.16 10.11 10.26
N PRO A 215 10.45 10.59 11.49
CA PRO A 215 11.30 9.85 12.43
C PRO A 215 10.66 8.57 12.97
N ARG A 216 9.33 8.40 12.84
CA ARG A 216 8.57 7.28 13.42
C ARG A 216 8.66 5.99 12.60
N ILE A 217 9.03 6.09 11.32
CA ILE A 217 8.88 5.00 10.35
C ILE A 217 10.16 4.68 9.58
N ASP A 218 10.32 3.41 9.21
CA ASP A 218 11.25 3.00 8.17
C ASP A 218 10.50 2.86 6.85
N VAL A 219 11.12 3.33 5.76
CA VAL A 219 10.52 3.30 4.42
C VAL A 219 11.48 2.65 3.43
N VAL A 220 10.96 1.75 2.59
CA VAL A 220 11.63 1.31 1.36
C VAL A 220 10.71 1.50 0.17
N MET A 221 11.17 2.24 -0.83
CA MET A 221 10.46 2.42 -2.10
C MET A 221 10.98 1.39 -3.11
N LEU A 222 10.17 0.38 -3.39
CA LEU A 222 10.52 -0.72 -4.28
C LEU A 222 10.16 -0.37 -5.73
N PRO A 223 11.10 -0.59 -6.68
CA PRO A 223 10.84 -0.38 -8.11
C PRO A 223 10.14 -1.60 -8.73
N VAL A 224 8.99 -1.97 -8.15
CA VAL A 224 8.10 -3.03 -8.64
C VAL A 224 6.77 -2.40 -9.05
N PHE A 225 6.12 -2.96 -10.08
CA PHE A 225 4.87 -2.43 -10.65
C PHE A 225 4.99 -0.94 -11.04
N ASP A 226 4.08 -0.09 -10.58
CA ASP A 226 4.17 1.37 -10.74
C ASP A 226 4.81 2.07 -9.53
N GLY A 227 5.74 1.37 -8.87
CA GLY A 227 6.37 1.77 -7.62
C GLY A 227 5.50 1.46 -6.41
N VAL A 228 6.09 0.80 -5.41
CA VAL A 228 5.44 0.50 -4.13
C VAL A 228 6.31 1.01 -2.99
N SER A 229 5.77 1.91 -2.16
CA SER A 229 6.41 2.29 -0.90
C SER A 229 5.93 1.36 0.22
N LEU A 230 6.86 0.65 0.84
CA LEU A 230 6.64 -0.15 2.03
C LEU A 230 7.07 0.65 3.27
N ILE A 231 6.17 0.78 4.23
CA ILE A 231 6.36 1.59 5.44
C ILE A 231 6.04 0.74 6.67
N LYS A 232 6.94 0.75 7.66
CA LYS A 232 6.73 0.12 8.97
C LYS A 232 7.14 1.07 10.08
N LEU A 233 6.67 0.83 11.31
CA LEU A 233 7.18 1.56 12.48
C LEU A 233 8.66 1.24 12.70
N LYS A 234 9.45 2.23 13.12
CA LYS A 234 10.79 1.98 13.61
C LYS A 234 10.71 1.17 14.89
N ASN A 235 11.61 0.20 15.03
CA ASN A 235 11.80 -0.45 16.30
C ASN A 235 12.28 0.59 17.31
N GLN A 236 11.56 0.76 18.41
CA GLN A 236 12.06 1.49 19.57
C GLN A 236 13.22 0.67 20.14
N THR A 237 14.43 0.85 19.62
CA THR A 237 15.62 0.36 20.33
C THR A 237 15.68 1.12 21.64
N ALA A 238 15.61 0.40 22.76
CA ALA A 238 15.95 0.95 24.07
C ALA A 238 17.26 1.74 23.91
N GLU A 239 17.23 3.04 24.23
CA GLU A 239 18.46 3.81 24.30
C GLU A 239 19.42 3.07 25.23
N PRO A 240 20.71 2.93 24.89
CA PRO A 240 21.66 2.38 25.84
C PRO A 240 21.67 3.30 27.05
N GLU A 241 21.25 2.77 28.21
CA GLU A 241 21.28 3.49 29.49
C GLU A 241 22.60 4.26 29.59
N ALA A 242 22.51 5.58 29.70
CA ALA A 242 23.65 6.44 29.91
C ALA A 242 24.34 5.97 31.20
N ASN A 243 25.45 5.27 31.01
CA ASN A 243 26.20 4.61 32.07
C ASN A 243 26.59 5.66 33.13
N GLY A 244 25.90 5.62 34.27
CA GLY A 244 26.11 6.52 35.39
C GLY A 244 27.51 6.35 35.94
N ARG A 245 28.41 7.29 35.62
CA ARG A 245 29.68 7.43 36.34
C ARG A 245 29.40 8.06 37.69
N ASN A 246 29.16 7.18 38.67
CA ASN A 246 29.22 7.47 40.08
C ASN A 246 30.67 7.87 40.42
N THR A 247 30.92 9.16 40.67
CA THR A 247 32.21 9.64 41.20
C THR A 247 32.10 9.80 42.71
N THR A 248 32.38 8.73 43.44
CA THR A 248 32.69 8.79 44.88
C THR A 248 34.19 8.60 45.06
N ALA A 249 34.97 9.66 44.88
CA ALA A 249 36.32 9.72 45.42
C ALA A 249 36.21 10.10 46.91
N SER A 250 36.28 9.08 47.76
CA SER A 250 36.39 9.24 49.21
C SER A 250 37.84 9.56 49.60
N ASN A 251 37.95 10.45 50.58
CA ASN A 251 39.18 10.92 51.19
C ASN A 251 40.06 9.78 51.72
N GLY A 252 41.36 9.87 51.45
CA GLY A 252 42.39 9.05 52.09
C GLY A 252 43.63 9.88 52.38
N THR A 253 43.59 10.65 53.46
CA THR A 253 44.79 11.11 54.17
C THR A 253 45.47 9.93 54.84
N ASN A 254 46.77 9.76 54.68
CA ASN A 254 47.63 9.39 55.80
C ASN A 254 49.10 9.79 55.59
N PRO A 255 49.82 10.08 56.69
CA PRO A 255 51.14 10.70 56.69
C PRO A 255 52.27 9.67 56.69
N ILE A 256 53.44 10.08 56.20
CA ILE A 256 54.76 10.15 56.87
C ILE A 256 55.71 10.88 55.92
#